data_AF-A0A7M7RHR1-F1
#
_entry.id   AF-A0A7M7RHR1-F1
#
_cell.length_a   1.000
_cell.length_b   1.000
_cell.length_c   1.000
_cell.angle_alpha   90.00
_cell.angle_beta   90.00
_cell.angle_gamma   90.00
#
_symmetry.space_group_name_H-M   'P 1'
#
loop_
_entity.id
_entity.type
_entity.pdbx_description
1 polymer ?
#
loop_
_entity_poly.entity_id
_entity_poly.type
_entity_poly.pdbx_seq_one_letter_code
_entity_poly.pdbx_strand_id
1 'polypeptide(L)'
;MAETDPETMTDEDRQQAEEKKKEFEAEVEEARSDLKKVIDQYDEEINVIREKQASRRAEQAMWLDRIKKNEEARRLRHEEENRRIKEAQEKKKKEREERKRAMQNPNKFQPIIQDERVRFAKMTPAELRKEKEETLAKRVPVLDPESMSSDEGMKTLATEIHTRIMKAFGALFDLQEKEKRQKYDIKELTTRIESIQEEKLKASKSADGKIQKINIPFGEVNAEAD
;
A
#
# COMPACT_ATOMS: atom_id res chain seq x y z
N MET A 1 -31.33 61.81 65.17
CA MET A 1 -30.50 62.04 66.37
C MET A 1 -29.45 63.06 65.97
N ALA A 2 -29.44 64.18 66.70
CA ALA A 2 -28.63 65.41 66.59
C ALA A 2 -27.79 65.63 65.30
N GLU A 3 -28.30 66.49 64.41
CA GLU A 3 -27.47 67.26 63.48
C GLU A 3 -26.81 68.40 64.26
N THR A 4 -25.50 68.34 64.42
CA THR A 4 -24.70 69.42 65.03
C THR A 4 -24.07 70.27 63.92
N ASP A 5 -24.41 71.55 63.92
CA ASP A 5 -23.87 72.59 63.03
C ASP A 5 -22.33 72.71 63.12
N PRO A 6 -21.62 72.90 61.99
CA PRO A 6 -20.16 72.87 61.92
C PRO A 6 -19.43 74.13 62.43
N GLU A 7 -20.13 75.15 62.93
CA GLU A 7 -19.53 76.45 63.34
C GLU A 7 -19.27 76.61 64.85
N THR A 8 -19.43 75.56 65.67
CA THR A 8 -19.15 75.62 67.13
C THR A 8 -18.27 74.49 67.69
N MET A 9 -17.55 73.74 66.86
CA MET A 9 -16.57 72.76 67.34
C MET A 9 -15.26 73.43 67.78
N THR A 10 -14.76 73.07 68.96
CA THR A 10 -13.41 73.46 69.40
C THR A 10 -12.34 72.69 68.60
N ASP A 11 -11.13 73.24 68.47
CA ASP A 11 -10.04 72.59 67.71
C ASP A 11 -9.70 71.18 68.26
N GLU A 12 -9.88 70.97 69.57
CA GLU A 12 -9.71 69.67 70.22
C GLU A 12 -10.79 68.65 69.80
N ASP A 13 -12.05 69.07 69.67
CA ASP A 13 -13.14 68.20 69.21
C ASP A 13 -12.95 67.81 67.74
N ARG A 14 -12.40 68.71 66.91
CA ARG A 14 -12.08 68.43 65.51
C ARG A 14 -10.94 67.42 65.38
N GLN A 15 -9.90 67.53 66.21
CA GLN A 15 -8.80 66.56 66.26
C GLN A 15 -9.29 65.18 66.71
N GLN A 16 -10.12 65.11 67.75
CA GLN A 16 -10.71 63.84 68.19
C GLN A 16 -11.64 63.21 67.14
N ALA A 17 -12.38 64.02 66.38
CA ALA A 17 -13.19 63.53 65.27
C ALA A 17 -12.34 63.00 64.11
N GLU A 18 -11.20 63.64 63.81
CA GLU A 18 -10.25 63.17 62.80
C GLU A 18 -9.53 61.88 63.22
N GLU A 19 -9.15 61.73 64.48
CA GLU A 19 -8.56 60.50 65.01
C GLU A 19 -9.55 59.33 64.96
N LYS A 20 -10.78 59.53 65.43
CA LYS A 20 -11.84 58.51 65.32
C LYS A 20 -12.14 58.13 63.88
N LYS A 21 -12.07 59.09 62.95
CA LYS A 21 -12.24 58.83 61.52
C LYS A 21 -11.08 58.01 60.96
N LYS A 22 -9.83 58.30 61.34
CA LYS A 22 -8.66 57.52 60.93
C LYS A 22 -8.66 56.11 61.50
N GLU A 23 -9.05 55.96 62.76
CA GLU A 23 -9.22 54.64 63.40
C GLU A 23 -10.29 53.82 62.67
N PHE A 24 -11.44 54.44 62.37
CA PHE A 24 -12.50 53.80 61.60
C PHE A 24 -12.06 53.45 60.17
N GLU A 25 -11.33 54.34 59.48
CA GLU A 25 -10.78 54.05 58.16
C GLU A 25 -9.77 52.90 58.19
N ALA A 26 -8.93 52.83 59.23
CA ALA A 26 -7.98 51.72 59.42
C ALA A 26 -8.71 50.40 59.69
N GLU A 27 -9.74 50.40 60.53
CA GLU A 27 -10.58 49.22 60.81
C GLU A 27 -11.31 48.74 59.54
N VAL A 28 -11.83 49.66 58.74
CA VAL A 28 -12.46 49.34 57.45
C VAL A 28 -11.46 48.74 56.46
N GLU A 29 -10.23 49.25 56.40
CA GLU A 29 -9.20 48.74 55.50
C GLU A 29 -8.68 47.36 55.95
N GLU A 30 -8.53 47.14 57.25
CA GLU A 30 -8.21 45.83 57.82
C GLU A 30 -9.31 44.80 57.50
N ALA A 31 -10.58 45.16 57.73
CA ALA A 31 -11.73 44.31 57.39
C ALA A 31 -11.80 43.99 55.88
N ARG A 32 -11.45 44.95 55.01
CA ARG A 32 -11.36 44.73 53.55
C ARG A 32 -10.23 43.78 53.19
N SER A 33 -9.06 43.96 53.80
CA SER A 33 -7.89 43.08 53.61
C SER A 33 -8.22 41.64 54.01
N ASP A 34 -8.87 41.44 55.15
CA ASP A 34 -9.23 40.11 55.61
C ASP A 34 -10.33 39.47 54.76
N LEU A 35 -11.33 40.25 54.34
CA LEU A 35 -12.34 39.78 53.39
C LEU A 35 -11.71 39.34 52.07
N LYS A 36 -10.71 40.09 51.57
CA LYS A 36 -9.98 39.75 50.35
C LYS A 36 -9.21 38.44 50.48
N LYS A 37 -8.51 38.21 51.59
CA LYS A 37 -7.81 36.93 51.84
C LYS A 37 -8.78 35.75 51.84
N VAL A 38 -9.96 35.93 52.42
CA VAL A 38 -11.00 34.88 52.45
C VAL A 38 -11.53 34.60 51.03
N ILE A 39 -11.78 35.64 50.23
CA ILE A 39 -12.20 35.49 48.83
C ILE A 39 -11.12 34.75 48.02
N ASP A 40 -9.85 35.15 48.15
CA ASP A 40 -8.73 34.52 47.43
C ASP A 40 -8.58 33.03 47.80
N GLN A 41 -8.82 32.67 49.07
CA GLN A 41 -8.82 31.27 49.52
C GLN A 41 -9.96 30.46 48.87
N TYR A 42 -11.18 30.99 48.84
CA TYR A 42 -12.31 30.31 48.21
C TYR A 42 -12.14 30.20 46.69
N ASP A 43 -11.57 31.20 46.02
CA ASP A 43 -11.30 31.15 44.59
C ASP A 43 -10.27 30.06 44.24
N GLU A 44 -9.22 29.90 45.06
CA GLU A 44 -8.24 28.83 44.89
C GLU A 44 -8.88 27.44 45.09
N GLU A 45 -9.71 27.27 46.13
CA GLU A 45 -10.43 26.01 46.36
C GLU A 45 -11.38 25.68 45.20
N ILE A 46 -12.09 26.69 44.67
CA ILE A 46 -12.96 26.54 43.50
C ILE A 46 -12.14 26.14 42.27
N ASN A 47 -10.96 26.73 42.06
CA ASN A 47 -10.08 26.39 40.96
C ASN A 47 -9.59 24.95 41.04
N VAL A 48 -9.14 24.50 42.22
CA VAL A 48 -8.73 23.10 42.44
C VAL A 48 -9.87 22.12 42.17
N ILE A 49 -11.10 22.46 42.58
CA ILE A 49 -12.28 21.61 42.31
C ILE A 49 -12.58 21.58 40.80
N ARG A 50 -12.52 22.72 40.11
CA ARG A 50 -12.75 22.81 38.66
C ARG A 50 -11.70 22.02 37.89
N GLU A 51 -10.43 22.12 38.26
CA GLU A 51 -9.35 21.37 37.64
C GLU A 51 -9.52 19.86 37.85
N LYS A 52 -9.84 19.42 39.07
CA LYS A 52 -10.15 18.00 39.35
C LYS A 52 -11.32 17.48 38.53
N GLN A 53 -12.38 18.28 38.35
CA GLN A 53 -13.52 17.90 37.52
C GLN A 53 -13.15 17.85 36.03
N ALA A 54 -12.37 18.81 35.54
CA ALA A 54 -11.89 18.82 34.16
C ALA A 54 -11.00 17.61 33.85
N SER A 55 -10.05 17.28 34.75
CA SER A 55 -9.18 16.11 34.61
C SER A 55 -9.96 14.80 34.60
N ARG A 56 -10.97 14.64 35.48
CA ARG A 56 -11.85 13.46 35.45
C ARG A 56 -12.62 13.33 34.13
N ARG A 57 -13.14 14.43 33.58
CA ARG A 57 -13.82 14.40 32.28
C ARG A 57 -12.86 14.05 31.15
N ALA A 58 -11.63 14.58 31.18
CA ALA A 58 -10.60 14.28 30.19
C ALA A 58 -10.18 12.80 30.23
N GLU A 59 -9.99 12.24 31.43
CA GLU A 59 -9.69 10.82 31.63
C GLU A 59 -10.83 9.92 31.13
N GLN A 60 -12.08 10.25 31.46
CA GLN A 60 -13.26 9.52 30.96
C GLN A 60 -13.37 9.58 29.44
N ALA A 61 -13.11 10.74 28.84
CA ALA A 61 -13.12 10.90 27.39
C ALA A 61 -12.03 10.05 26.71
N MET A 62 -10.80 10.06 27.24
CA MET A 62 -9.71 9.23 26.74
C MET A 62 -9.98 7.73 26.90
N TRP A 63 -10.59 7.32 28.01
CA TRP A 63 -10.96 5.93 28.25
C TRP A 63 -12.04 5.45 27.27
N LEU A 64 -13.09 6.25 27.04
CA LEU A 64 -14.13 5.94 26.06
C LEU A 64 -13.59 5.89 24.63
N ASP A 65 -12.70 6.82 24.25
CA ASP A 65 -12.06 6.81 22.93
C ASP A 65 -11.19 5.56 22.73
N ARG A 66 -10.43 5.16 23.75
CA ARG A 66 -9.64 3.92 23.73
C ARG A 66 -10.52 2.68 23.56
N ILE A 67 -11.68 2.62 24.23
CA ILE A 67 -12.62 1.52 24.07
C ILE A 67 -13.21 1.50 22.65
N LYS A 68 -13.64 2.64 22.13
CA LYS A 68 -14.19 2.74 20.77
C LYS A 68 -13.18 2.28 19.72
N LYS A 69 -11.93 2.75 19.80
CA LYS A 69 -10.85 2.32 18.89
C LYS A 69 -10.57 0.82 18.97
N ASN A 70 -10.61 0.23 20.16
CA ASN A 70 -10.42 -1.20 20.32
C ASN A 70 -11.59 -2.02 19.73
N GLU A 71 -12.83 -1.56 19.92
CA GLU A 71 -14.01 -2.20 19.36
C GLU A 71 -14.02 -2.12 17.82
N GLU A 72 -13.67 -0.97 17.25
CA GLU A 72 -13.50 -0.80 15.79
C GLU A 72 -12.40 -1.72 15.25
N ALA A 73 -11.26 -1.80 15.92
CA ALA A 73 -10.19 -2.72 15.54
C ALA A 73 -10.62 -4.20 15.64
N ARG A 74 -11.46 -4.56 16.62
CA ARG A 74 -12.03 -5.90 16.72
C ARG A 74 -13.00 -6.19 15.57
N ARG A 75 -13.87 -5.25 15.22
CA ARG A 75 -14.77 -5.37 14.07
C ARG A 75 -14.00 -5.51 12.77
N LEU A 76 -12.97 -4.69 12.55
CA LEU A 76 -12.15 -4.74 11.34
C LEU A 76 -11.44 -6.11 11.18
N ARG A 77 -10.89 -6.65 12.27
CA ARG A 77 -10.29 -8.00 12.25
C ARG A 77 -11.30 -9.09 11.90
N HIS A 78 -12.50 -9.02 12.45
CA HIS A 78 -13.56 -9.98 12.16
C HIS A 78 -14.09 -9.86 10.71
N GLU A 79 -14.16 -8.64 10.17
CA GLU A 79 -14.51 -8.41 8.77
C GLU A 79 -13.43 -8.92 7.81
N GLU A 80 -12.15 -8.71 8.13
CA GLU A 80 -11.03 -9.24 7.36
C GLU A 80 -10.98 -10.78 7.40
N GLU A 81 -11.17 -11.39 8.57
CA GLU A 81 -11.22 -12.84 8.72
C GLU A 81 -12.40 -13.44 7.95
N ASN A 82 -13.59 -12.84 8.05
CA ASN A 82 -14.75 -13.25 7.25
C ASN A 82 -14.51 -13.10 5.74
N ARG A 83 -13.80 -12.05 5.30
CA ARG A 83 -13.42 -11.89 3.89
C ARG A 83 -12.48 -13.02 3.45
N ARG A 84 -11.45 -13.33 4.25
CA ARG A 84 -10.52 -14.44 3.97
C ARG A 84 -11.23 -15.79 3.92
N ILE A 85 -12.19 -16.04 4.82
CA ILE A 85 -13.00 -17.26 4.81
C ILE A 85 -13.84 -17.34 3.54
N LYS A 86 -14.50 -16.25 3.13
CA LYS A 86 -15.29 -16.21 1.88
C LYS A 86 -14.42 -16.44 0.63
N GLU A 87 -13.27 -15.78 0.54
CA GLU A 87 -12.31 -15.96 -0.56
C GLU A 87 -11.79 -17.40 -0.63
N ALA A 88 -11.49 -18.02 0.52
CA ALA A 88 -11.05 -19.41 0.60
C ALA A 88 -12.17 -20.39 0.20
N GLN A 89 -13.42 -20.14 0.60
CA GLN A 89 -14.57 -20.94 0.20
C GLN A 89 -14.85 -20.81 -1.30
N GLU A 90 -14.75 -19.61 -1.87
CA GLU A 90 -14.93 -19.38 -3.30
C GLU A 90 -13.82 -20.04 -4.12
N LYS A 91 -12.56 -19.96 -3.66
CA LYS A 91 -11.42 -20.66 -4.28
C LYS A 91 -11.62 -22.18 -4.25
N LYS A 92 -12.06 -22.73 -3.12
CA LYS A 92 -12.34 -24.17 -2.97
C LYS A 92 -13.54 -24.61 -3.82
N LYS A 93 -14.54 -23.73 -4.01
CA LYS A 93 -15.67 -23.98 -4.92
C LYS A 93 -15.22 -23.98 -6.38
N LYS A 94 -14.43 -22.99 -6.79
CA LYS A 94 -13.81 -22.91 -8.13
C LYS A 94 -12.94 -24.12 -8.43
N GLU A 95 -12.08 -24.53 -7.50
CA GLU A 95 -11.25 -25.74 -7.64
C GLU A 95 -12.12 -27.01 -7.77
N ARG A 96 -13.20 -27.14 -7.00
CA ARG A 96 -14.10 -28.29 -7.08
C ARG A 96 -14.89 -28.32 -8.39
N GLU A 97 -15.32 -27.17 -8.89
CA GLU A 97 -15.98 -27.03 -10.20
C GLU A 97 -15.01 -27.31 -11.35
N GLU A 98 -13.78 -26.82 -11.27
CA GLU A 98 -12.71 -27.10 -12.23
C GLU A 98 -12.35 -28.60 -12.25
N ARG A 99 -12.21 -29.23 -11.08
CA ARG A 99 -11.98 -30.68 -10.96
C ARG A 99 -13.15 -31.50 -11.51
N LYS A 100 -14.40 -31.09 -11.27
CA LYS A 100 -15.58 -31.74 -11.88
C LYS A 100 -15.58 -31.57 -13.39
N ARG A 101 -15.28 -30.37 -13.89
CA ARG A 101 -15.19 -30.06 -15.33
C ARG A 101 -14.05 -30.83 -16.02
N ALA A 102 -12.94 -31.06 -15.33
CA ALA A 102 -11.83 -31.88 -15.80
C ALA A 102 -12.16 -33.37 -15.86
N MET A 103 -12.95 -33.91 -14.91
CA MET A 103 -13.42 -35.30 -14.95
C MET A 103 -14.49 -35.55 -16.03
N GLN A 104 -15.28 -34.54 -16.38
CA GLN A 104 -16.41 -34.69 -17.31
C GLN A 104 -16.00 -34.64 -18.79
N ASN A 105 -14.71 -34.48 -19.10
CA ASN A 105 -14.25 -34.22 -20.48
C ASN A 105 -12.88 -34.86 -20.79
N PRO A 106 -12.81 -36.18 -21.05
CA PRO A 106 -11.56 -36.90 -21.29
C PRO A 106 -10.75 -36.39 -22.50
N ASN A 107 -11.36 -35.70 -23.46
CA ASN A 107 -10.68 -35.08 -24.62
C ASN A 107 -10.33 -33.59 -24.43
N LYS A 108 -10.61 -32.98 -23.28
CA LYS A 108 -10.21 -31.59 -22.95
C LYS A 108 -9.28 -31.51 -21.75
N PHE A 109 -8.68 -32.61 -21.32
CA PHE A 109 -7.56 -32.59 -20.40
C PHE A 109 -6.34 -32.03 -21.13
N GLN A 110 -6.34 -30.71 -21.38
CA GLN A 110 -5.08 -30.03 -21.53
C GLN A 110 -4.42 -30.12 -20.16
N PRO A 111 -3.21 -30.69 -20.04
CA PRO A 111 -2.48 -30.54 -18.80
C PRO A 111 -2.50 -29.05 -18.46
N ILE A 112 -2.80 -28.71 -17.21
CA ILE A 112 -2.47 -27.39 -16.69
C ILE A 112 -0.95 -27.36 -16.74
N ILE A 113 -0.40 -27.02 -17.91
CA ILE A 113 1.03 -26.82 -18.04
C ILE A 113 1.27 -25.60 -17.18
N GLN A 114 1.85 -25.81 -16.00
CA GLN A 114 2.39 -24.76 -15.13
C GLN A 114 3.64 -24.15 -15.79
N ASP A 115 3.62 -23.99 -17.10
CA ASP A 115 4.67 -23.32 -17.83
C ASP A 115 4.40 -21.83 -17.67
N GLU A 116 5.26 -21.18 -16.88
CA GLU A 116 5.24 -19.75 -16.67
C GLU A 116 5.20 -18.99 -18.00
N ARG A 117 5.76 -19.55 -19.08
CA ARG A 117 5.67 -18.96 -20.43
C ARG A 117 4.24 -18.78 -20.89
N VAL A 118 3.37 -19.76 -20.64
CA VAL A 118 1.95 -19.72 -21.00
C VAL A 118 1.20 -18.73 -20.10
N ARG A 119 1.58 -18.62 -18.84
CA ARG A 119 1.02 -17.63 -17.90
C ARG A 119 1.37 -16.21 -18.33
N PHE A 120 2.65 -15.94 -18.61
CA PHE A 120 3.12 -14.62 -19.06
C PHE A 120 2.53 -14.24 -20.44
N ALA A 121 2.35 -15.20 -21.35
CA ALA A 121 1.73 -14.93 -22.66
C ALA A 121 0.26 -14.51 -22.57
N LYS A 122 -0.44 -14.85 -21.48
CA LYS A 122 -1.86 -14.52 -21.27
C LYS A 122 -2.07 -13.23 -20.48
N MET A 123 -1.02 -12.66 -19.92
CA MET A 123 -1.11 -11.43 -19.13
C MET A 123 -1.22 -10.21 -20.03
N THR A 124 -1.93 -9.20 -19.54
CA THR A 124 -1.95 -7.88 -20.15
C THR A 124 -0.60 -7.18 -19.97
N PRO A 125 -0.24 -6.21 -20.84
CA PRO A 125 0.99 -5.44 -20.68
C PRO A 125 1.11 -4.74 -19.32
N ALA A 126 -0.02 -4.34 -18.71
CA ALA A 126 -0.06 -3.73 -17.39
C ALA A 126 0.28 -4.75 -16.28
N GLU A 127 -0.28 -5.95 -16.35
CA GLU A 127 0.02 -7.05 -15.41
C GLU A 127 1.47 -7.48 -15.51
N LEU A 128 2.01 -7.61 -16.72
CA LEU A 128 3.43 -7.91 -16.95
C LEU A 128 4.36 -6.85 -16.34
N ARG A 129 4.02 -5.56 -16.47
CA ARG A 129 4.79 -4.47 -15.84
C ARG A 129 4.77 -4.56 -14.32
N LYS A 130 3.58 -4.80 -13.74
CA LYS A 130 3.43 -4.94 -12.29
C LYS A 130 4.20 -6.14 -11.75
N GLU A 131 4.10 -7.30 -12.40
CA GLU A 131 4.84 -8.49 -11.98
C GLU A 131 6.36 -8.31 -12.12
N LYS A 132 6.82 -7.59 -13.15
CA LYS A 132 8.23 -7.21 -13.30
C LYS A 132 8.68 -6.32 -12.13
N GLU A 133 7.91 -5.31 -11.78
CA GLU A 133 8.21 -4.39 -10.68
C GLU A 133 8.26 -5.14 -9.34
N GLU A 134 7.26 -5.98 -9.04
CA GLU A 134 7.24 -6.81 -7.82
C GLU A 134 8.42 -7.78 -7.76
N THR A 135 8.79 -8.38 -8.89
CA THR A 135 9.93 -9.31 -8.97
C THR A 135 11.26 -8.58 -8.77
N LEU A 136 11.40 -7.37 -9.32
CA LEU A 136 12.59 -6.55 -9.12
C LEU A 136 12.69 -6.08 -7.67
N ALA A 137 11.60 -5.62 -7.06
CA ALA A 137 11.57 -5.18 -5.67
C ALA A 137 12.06 -6.26 -4.69
N LYS A 138 11.71 -7.54 -4.94
CA LYS A 138 12.20 -8.68 -4.15
C LYS A 138 13.69 -8.99 -4.33
N ARG A 139 14.28 -8.58 -5.46
CA ARG A 139 15.68 -8.89 -5.82
C ARG A 139 16.65 -7.78 -5.44
N VAL A 140 16.17 -6.54 -5.34
CA VAL A 140 16.97 -5.40 -4.92
C VAL A 140 17.30 -5.55 -3.42
N PRO A 141 18.57 -5.57 -3.02
CA PRO A 141 18.94 -5.61 -1.60
C PRO A 141 18.49 -4.33 -0.90
N VAL A 142 17.95 -4.48 0.31
CA VAL A 142 17.71 -3.34 1.19
C VAL A 142 19.05 -2.84 1.70
N LEU A 143 19.33 -1.55 1.52
CA LEU A 143 20.52 -0.92 2.06
C LEU A 143 20.27 -0.61 3.54
N ASP A 144 20.98 -1.30 4.41
CA ASP A 144 20.90 -1.10 5.85
C ASP A 144 21.78 0.11 6.27
N PRO A 145 21.21 1.11 6.96
CA PRO A 145 21.95 2.31 7.37
C PRO A 145 23.06 2.02 8.41
N GLU A 146 22.97 0.96 9.22
CA GLU A 146 24.06 0.59 10.15
C GLU A 146 25.30 0.11 9.40
N SER A 147 25.10 -0.63 8.30
CA SER A 147 26.17 -1.06 7.39
C SER A 147 26.91 0.11 6.72
N MET A 148 26.31 1.32 6.70
CA MET A 148 26.90 2.55 6.16
C MET A 148 27.58 3.42 7.22
N SER A 149 27.54 3.03 8.50
CA SER A 149 28.09 3.83 9.60
C SER A 149 29.61 3.76 9.75
N SER A 150 30.25 2.75 9.14
CA SER A 150 31.71 2.55 9.17
C SER A 150 32.31 2.53 7.76
N ASP A 151 33.55 2.98 7.62
CA ASP A 151 34.27 2.99 6.33
C ASP A 151 34.48 1.56 5.78
N GLU A 152 34.77 0.60 6.67
CA GLU A 152 34.86 -0.82 6.29
C GLU A 152 33.51 -1.37 5.82
N GLY A 153 32.41 -1.03 6.51
CA GLY A 153 31.05 -1.41 6.12
C GLY A 153 30.65 -0.85 4.75
N MET A 154 31.02 0.40 4.45
CA MET A 154 30.78 0.99 3.14
C MET A 154 31.57 0.29 2.02
N LYS A 155 32.84 -0.05 2.27
CA LYS A 155 33.68 -0.75 1.28
C LYS A 155 33.17 -2.16 0.98
N THR A 156 32.72 -2.90 1.99
CA THR A 156 32.16 -4.25 1.79
C THR A 156 30.84 -4.20 1.03
N LEU A 157 29.93 -3.30 1.41
CA LEU A 157 28.66 -3.08 0.72
C LEU A 157 28.85 -2.65 -0.74
N ALA A 158 29.77 -1.73 -1.01
CA ALA A 158 30.10 -1.30 -2.37
C ALA A 158 30.63 -2.45 -3.22
N THR A 159 31.51 -3.29 -2.65
CA THR A 159 32.06 -4.48 -3.34
C THR A 159 30.98 -5.50 -3.63
N GLU A 160 30.04 -5.70 -2.71
CA GLU A 160 28.91 -6.60 -2.89
C GLU A 160 27.96 -6.11 -4.00
N ILE A 161 27.58 -4.84 -3.96
CA ILE A 161 26.74 -4.21 -4.99
C ILE A 161 27.43 -4.31 -6.37
N HIS A 162 28.72 -3.96 -6.44
CA HIS A 162 29.50 -4.07 -7.67
C HIS A 162 29.49 -5.50 -8.22
N THR A 163 29.74 -6.50 -7.38
CA THR A 163 29.74 -7.91 -7.79
C THR A 163 28.37 -8.36 -8.32
N ARG A 164 27.28 -7.94 -7.65
CA ARG A 164 25.91 -8.24 -8.10
C ARG A 164 25.60 -7.58 -9.45
N ILE A 165 26.00 -6.33 -9.64
CA ILE A 165 25.85 -5.60 -10.90
C ILE A 165 26.60 -6.31 -12.02
N MET A 166 27.87 -6.67 -11.80
CA MET A 166 28.67 -7.39 -12.78
C MET A 166 28.04 -8.73 -13.18
N LYS A 167 27.53 -9.49 -12.20
CA LYS A 167 26.81 -10.74 -12.47
C LYS A 167 25.53 -10.51 -13.29
N ALA A 168 24.78 -9.44 -13.00
CA ALA A 168 23.58 -9.09 -13.74
C ALA A 168 23.89 -8.68 -15.19
N PHE A 169 24.94 -7.90 -15.42
CA PHE A 169 25.40 -7.54 -16.75
C PHE A 169 25.90 -8.74 -17.55
N GLY A 170 26.63 -9.66 -16.92
CA GLY A 170 27.04 -10.92 -17.56
C GLY A 170 25.84 -11.75 -18.01
N ALA A 171 24.85 -11.93 -17.13
CA ALA A 171 23.62 -12.64 -17.48
C ALA A 171 22.82 -11.92 -18.59
N LEU A 172 22.80 -10.58 -18.58
CA LEU A 172 22.17 -9.79 -19.64
C LEU A 172 22.86 -10.01 -20.99
N PHE A 173 24.19 -9.99 -21.01
CA PHE A 173 24.98 -10.27 -22.22
C PHE A 173 24.67 -11.65 -22.79
N ASP A 174 24.71 -12.69 -21.94
CA ASP A 174 24.39 -14.06 -22.36
C ASP A 174 22.96 -14.18 -22.93
N LEU A 175 22.00 -13.48 -22.33
CA LEU A 175 20.62 -13.45 -22.82
C LEU A 175 20.50 -12.73 -24.17
N GLN A 176 21.24 -11.63 -24.38
CA GLN A 176 21.25 -10.92 -25.65
C GLN A 176 21.87 -11.77 -26.77
N GLU A 177 22.95 -12.51 -26.49
CA GLU A 177 23.54 -13.43 -27.47
C GLU A 177 22.60 -14.60 -27.80
N LYS A 178 21.94 -15.16 -26.78
CA LYS A 178 20.90 -16.18 -26.99
C LYS A 178 19.73 -15.64 -27.80
N GLU A 179 19.28 -14.40 -27.56
CA GLU A 179 18.21 -13.77 -28.33
C GLU A 179 18.61 -13.60 -29.80
N LYS A 180 19.84 -13.16 -30.10
CA LYS A 180 20.34 -13.07 -31.47
C LYS A 180 20.31 -14.43 -32.17
N ARG A 181 20.76 -15.49 -31.47
CA ARG A 181 20.72 -16.85 -32.02
C ARG A 181 19.29 -17.32 -32.29
N GLN A 182 18.40 -17.13 -31.33
CA GLN A 182 16.98 -17.48 -31.49
C GLN A 182 16.32 -16.73 -32.64
N LYS A 183 16.63 -15.44 -32.84
CA LYS A 183 16.14 -14.67 -34.00
C LYS A 183 16.58 -15.26 -35.33
N TYR A 184 17.83 -15.71 -35.41
CA TYR A 184 18.33 -16.43 -36.58
C TYR A 184 17.57 -17.74 -36.80
N ASP A 185 17.46 -18.57 -35.76
CA ASP A 185 16.78 -19.86 -35.83
C ASP A 185 15.29 -19.68 -36.23
N ILE A 186 14.60 -18.68 -35.70
CA ILE A 186 13.22 -18.35 -36.08
C ILE A 186 13.14 -18.01 -37.57
N LYS A 187 14.05 -17.16 -38.09
CA LYS A 187 14.07 -16.80 -39.50
C LYS A 187 14.25 -18.02 -40.39
N GLU A 188 15.20 -18.89 -40.05
CA GLU A 188 15.44 -20.13 -40.79
C GLU A 188 14.21 -21.06 -40.78
N LEU A 189 13.59 -21.24 -39.61
CA LEU A 189 12.39 -22.06 -39.46
C LEU A 189 11.22 -21.49 -40.27
N THR A 190 11.01 -20.18 -40.27
CA THR A 190 9.98 -19.54 -41.10
C THR A 190 10.21 -19.83 -42.58
N THR A 191 11.43 -19.68 -43.09
CA THR A 191 11.75 -20.00 -44.49
C THR A 191 11.51 -21.47 -44.82
N ARG A 192 11.86 -22.40 -43.92
CA ARG A 192 11.57 -23.84 -44.12
C ARG A 192 10.07 -24.14 -44.11
N ILE A 193 9.29 -23.45 -43.28
CA ILE A 193 7.83 -23.60 -43.26
C ILE A 193 7.23 -23.12 -44.59
N GLU A 194 7.69 -21.97 -45.10
CA GLU A 194 7.26 -21.43 -46.39
C GLU A 194 7.59 -22.39 -47.55
N SER A 195 8.80 -22.93 -47.60
CA SER A 195 9.18 -23.88 -48.65
C SER A 195 8.33 -25.16 -48.63
N ILE A 196 8.06 -25.72 -47.45
CA ILE A 196 7.19 -26.88 -47.30
C ILE A 196 5.75 -26.56 -47.74
N GLN A 197 5.25 -25.37 -47.42
CA GLN A 197 3.92 -24.94 -47.85
C GLN A 197 3.84 -24.78 -49.37
N GLU A 198 4.87 -24.21 -50.01
CA GLU A 198 4.95 -24.11 -51.47
C GLU A 198 5.00 -25.49 -52.14
N GLU A 199 5.80 -26.42 -51.62
CA GLU A 199 5.87 -27.79 -52.13
C GLU A 199 4.52 -28.50 -51.99
N LYS A 200 3.84 -28.32 -50.86
CA LYS A 200 2.48 -28.86 -50.64
C LYS A 200 1.49 -28.29 -51.66
N LEU A 201 1.55 -26.99 -51.96
CA LEU A 201 0.70 -26.34 -52.96
C LEU A 201 1.02 -26.80 -54.39
N LYS A 202 2.30 -27.03 -54.71
CA LYS A 202 2.74 -27.59 -56.00
C LYS A 202 2.25 -29.03 -56.15
N ALA A 203 2.39 -29.85 -55.12
CA ALA A 203 1.91 -31.23 -55.09
C ALA A 203 0.38 -31.31 -55.22
N SER A 204 -0.38 -30.42 -54.56
CA SER A 204 -1.84 -30.39 -54.71
C SER A 204 -2.27 -29.97 -56.12
N LYS A 205 -1.60 -29.00 -56.73
CA LYS A 205 -1.87 -28.59 -58.13
C LYS A 205 -1.51 -29.68 -59.15
N SER A 206 -0.51 -30.51 -58.85
CA SER A 206 -0.14 -31.66 -59.69
C SER A 206 -1.10 -32.84 -59.53
N ALA A 207 -1.81 -32.92 -58.40
CA ALA A 207 -2.78 -33.98 -58.10
C ALA A 207 -4.20 -33.70 -58.63
N ASP A 208 -4.48 -32.47 -59.08
CA ASP A 208 -5.78 -32.03 -59.64
C ASP A 208 -6.10 -32.61 -61.04
N GLY A 209 -5.45 -33.71 -61.44
CA GLY A 209 -5.89 -34.57 -62.56
C GLY A 209 -5.79 -33.97 -63.97
N LYS A 210 -5.26 -32.76 -64.16
CA LYS A 210 -4.97 -32.25 -65.51
C LYS A 210 -3.66 -32.85 -66.03
N ILE A 211 -3.80 -33.95 -66.77
CA ILE A 211 -2.73 -34.53 -67.60
C ILE A 211 -2.18 -33.40 -68.47
N GLN A 212 -0.93 -33.00 -68.22
CA GLN A 212 -0.22 -32.11 -69.14
C GLN A 212 0.06 -32.91 -70.40
N LYS A 213 -0.46 -32.46 -71.55
CA LYS A 213 -0.12 -33.03 -72.85
C LYS A 213 1.39 -33.02 -73.02
N ILE A 214 2.00 -34.21 -73.05
CA ILE A 214 3.44 -34.35 -73.32
C ILE A 214 3.60 -34.25 -74.84
N ASN A 215 4.20 -33.16 -75.32
CA ASN A 215 4.47 -32.98 -76.74
C ASN A 215 5.73 -33.78 -77.11
N ILE A 216 5.54 -35.03 -77.53
CA ILE A 216 6.59 -35.89 -78.08
C ILE A 216 6.68 -35.61 -79.60
N PRO A 217 7.88 -35.65 -80.22
CA PRO A 217 8.13 -35.12 -81.56
C PRO A 217 7.46 -35.88 -82.72
N PHE A 218 6.60 -36.87 -82.42
CA PHE A 218 5.89 -37.68 -83.41
C PHE A 218 4.36 -37.77 -83.18
N GLY A 219 3.77 -36.87 -82.38
CA GLY A 219 2.31 -36.73 -82.26
C GLY A 219 1.76 -36.75 -80.83
N GLU A 220 0.62 -36.08 -80.62
CA GLU A 220 -0.10 -36.03 -79.34
C GLU A 220 -0.75 -37.39 -79.03
N VAL A 221 -0.40 -38.01 -77.90
CA VAL A 221 -1.12 -39.15 -77.34
C VAL A 221 -1.85 -38.72 -76.07
N ASN A 222 -3.18 -38.84 -76.09
CA ASN A 222 -3.99 -38.71 -74.88
C ASN A 222 -3.93 -40.05 -74.14
N ALA A 223 -3.46 -40.02 -72.88
CA ALA A 223 -3.56 -41.17 -72.00
C ALA A 223 -5.00 -41.21 -71.46
N GLU A 224 -5.87 -42.00 -72.09
CA GLU A 224 -7.12 -42.44 -71.47
C GLU A 224 -6.79 -43.61 -70.54
N ALA A 225 -7.26 -43.53 -69.29
CA ALA A 225 -7.10 -44.56 -68.28
C ALA A 225 -8.34 -45.48 -68.31
N ASP A 226 -8.12 -46.79 -68.42
CA ASP A 226 -9.12 -47.83 -68.12
C ASP A 226 -9.42 -47.89 -66.61
#